data_AF-A0A377N670-F1
#
_entry.id   AF-A0A377N670-F1
#
_cell.length_a   1.000
_cell.length_b   1.000
_cell.length_c   1.000
_cell.angle_alpha   90.00
_cell.angle_beta   90.00
_cell.angle_gamma   90.00
#
_symmetry.space_group_name_H-M   'P 1'
#
loop_
_entity.id
_entity.type
_entity.pdbx_description
1 polymer ?
#
loop_
_entity_poly.entity_id
_entity_poly.type
_entity_poly.pdbx_seq_one_letter_code
_entity_poly.pdbx_strand_id
1 'polypeptide(L)'
;MIKLGIVMDPISSINIKKDTSFGMLLEAQSRGYELHYMEMDSLYLRGGEGRALTRKLSVKQDYDSWYEFGSEQDIALQDLDVILMRKDPPFDTEFIYATYILERAEEKGTLIVNKPQSLRDCNEKLFTAWFPELTPDTLVTRNAAQLKAFHKEHTDVILKPLDGMGGASIFRSETRRRQRLGYH
;
A
#
# COMPACT_ATOMS: atom_id res chain seq x y z
N MET A 1 -21.26 14.25 -12.23
CA MET A 1 -21.06 13.52 -10.96
C MET A 1 -19.74 12.79 -11.09
N ILE A 2 -18.86 12.86 -10.09
CA ILE A 2 -17.57 12.16 -10.13
C ILE A 2 -17.80 10.67 -9.87
N LYS A 3 -17.15 9.81 -10.67
CA LYS A 3 -17.09 8.37 -10.48
C LYS A 3 -15.75 7.99 -9.87
N LEU A 4 -15.79 7.46 -8.66
CA LEU A 4 -14.62 7.06 -7.90
C LEU A 4 -14.54 5.53 -7.82
N GLY A 5 -13.47 4.97 -8.38
CA GLY A 5 -13.06 3.60 -8.12
C GLY A 5 -12.22 3.49 -6.86
N ILE A 6 -12.33 2.37 -6.16
CA ILE A 6 -11.36 1.97 -5.13
C ILE A 6 -10.94 0.54 -5.36
N VAL A 7 -9.61 0.31 -5.38
CA VAL A 7 -9.01 -1.02 -5.31
C VAL A 7 -8.54 -1.22 -3.89
N MET A 8 -9.11 -2.18 -3.16
CA MET A 8 -8.74 -2.44 -1.76
C MET A 8 -8.84 -3.93 -1.40
N ASP A 9 -8.30 -4.29 -0.25
CA ASP A 9 -8.59 -5.57 0.41
C ASP A 9 -10.09 -5.70 0.74
N PRO A 10 -10.60 -6.92 0.99
CA PRO A 10 -12.03 -7.16 1.19
C PRO A 10 -12.68 -6.19 2.18
N ILE A 11 -13.58 -5.33 1.70
CA ILE A 11 -14.29 -4.33 2.53
C ILE A 11 -15.09 -4.98 3.67
N SER A 12 -15.45 -6.26 3.52
CA SER A 12 -16.11 -7.07 4.53
C SER A 12 -15.27 -7.37 5.78
N SER A 13 -13.95 -7.14 5.72
CA SER A 13 -13.01 -7.50 6.77
C SER A 13 -12.41 -6.31 7.53
N ILE A 14 -12.74 -5.08 7.12
CA ILE A 14 -12.14 -3.88 7.69
C ILE A 14 -12.68 -3.55 9.08
N ASN A 15 -11.91 -2.76 9.84
CA ASN A 15 -12.38 -2.12 11.06
C ASN A 15 -12.76 -0.66 10.77
N ILE A 16 -14.05 -0.38 10.58
CA ILE A 16 -14.55 0.96 10.21
C ILE A 16 -14.23 2.08 11.20
N LYS A 17 -13.80 1.76 12.43
CA LYS A 17 -13.34 2.76 13.41
C LYS A 17 -11.95 3.30 13.09
N LYS A 18 -11.12 2.51 12.39
CA LYS A 18 -9.70 2.80 12.12
C LYS A 18 -9.37 2.86 10.63
N ASP A 19 -10.24 2.33 9.79
CA ASP A 19 -9.99 2.22 8.35
C ASP A 19 -10.10 3.59 7.67
N THR A 20 -8.98 4.05 7.12
CA THR A 20 -8.93 5.35 6.44
C THR A 20 -9.52 5.29 5.03
N SER A 21 -9.51 4.13 4.37
CA SER A 21 -10.17 3.93 3.07
C SER A 21 -11.68 4.11 3.22
N PHE A 22 -12.26 3.57 4.28
CA PHE A 22 -13.68 3.74 4.62
C PHE A 22 -14.05 5.21 4.89
N GLY A 23 -13.21 5.92 5.65
CA GLY A 23 -13.38 7.36 5.86
C GLY A 23 -13.38 8.16 4.56
N MET A 24 -12.53 7.82 3.60
CA MET A 24 -12.51 8.44 2.26
C MET A 24 -13.79 8.13 1.48
N LEU A 25 -14.30 6.90 1.54
CA LEU A 25 -15.54 6.50 0.85
C LEU A 25 -16.78 7.19 1.40
N LEU A 26 -16.88 7.33 2.74
CA LEU A 26 -17.96 8.08 3.37
C LEU A 26 -18.01 9.52 2.88
N GLU A 27 -16.85 10.18 2.80
CA GLU A 27 -16.76 11.56 2.33
C GLU A 27 -16.99 11.69 0.81
N ALA A 28 -16.52 10.74 0.01
CA ALA A 28 -16.85 10.72 -1.41
C ALA A 28 -18.36 10.57 -1.64
N GLN A 29 -19.03 9.70 -0.87
CA GLN A 29 -20.47 9.54 -0.92
C GLN A 29 -21.23 10.77 -0.41
N SER A 30 -20.75 11.44 0.65
CA SER A 30 -21.37 12.67 1.19
C SER A 30 -21.39 13.80 0.15
N ARG A 31 -20.37 13.83 -0.73
CA ARG A 31 -20.28 14.74 -1.89
C ARG A 31 -21.06 14.28 -3.12
N GLY A 32 -21.74 13.14 -3.03
CA GLY A 32 -22.56 12.57 -4.09
C GLY A 32 -21.75 11.91 -5.20
N TYR A 33 -20.56 11.38 -4.93
CA TYR A 33 -19.81 10.62 -5.93
C TYR A 33 -20.45 9.24 -6.13
N GLU A 34 -20.36 8.70 -7.35
CA GLU A 34 -20.69 7.30 -7.61
C GLU A 34 -19.48 6.43 -7.27
N LEU A 35 -19.65 5.48 -6.35
CA LEU A 35 -18.56 4.62 -5.88
C LEU A 35 -18.55 3.28 -6.61
N HIS A 36 -17.36 2.88 -7.06
CA HIS A 36 -17.09 1.60 -7.70
C HIS A 36 -16.06 0.83 -6.87
N TYR A 37 -16.47 -0.32 -6.33
CA TYR A 37 -15.62 -1.21 -5.57
C TYR A 37 -14.93 -2.23 -6.46
N MET A 38 -13.65 -2.45 -6.22
CA MET A 38 -12.79 -3.42 -6.89
C MET A 38 -11.86 -4.10 -5.88
N GLU A 39 -11.62 -5.39 -6.09
CA GLU A 39 -10.51 -6.14 -5.50
C GLU A 39 -9.46 -6.43 -6.58
N MET A 40 -8.28 -6.93 -6.21
CA MET A 40 -7.17 -7.14 -7.17
C MET A 40 -7.55 -8.11 -8.31
N ASP A 41 -8.32 -9.16 -7.99
CA ASP A 41 -8.78 -10.18 -8.94
C ASP A 41 -9.82 -9.66 -9.96
N SER A 42 -10.45 -8.53 -9.67
CA SER A 42 -11.39 -7.87 -10.58
C SER A 42 -10.69 -7.10 -11.70
N LEU A 43 -9.42 -6.74 -11.53
CA LEU A 43 -8.64 -5.95 -12.48
C LEU A 43 -8.08 -6.84 -13.59
N TYR A 44 -8.18 -6.39 -14.83
CA TYR A 44 -7.60 -7.12 -15.96
C TYR A 44 -7.21 -6.20 -17.13
N LEU A 45 -6.39 -6.75 -18.03
CA LEU A 45 -6.04 -6.13 -19.30
C LEU A 45 -6.65 -6.92 -20.46
N ARG A 46 -7.27 -6.21 -21.40
CA ARG A 46 -7.73 -6.79 -22.67
C ARG A 46 -7.35 -5.90 -23.82
N GLY A 47 -6.51 -6.40 -24.74
CA GLY A 47 -6.06 -5.61 -25.89
C GLY A 47 -5.32 -4.31 -25.51
N GLY A 48 -4.63 -4.29 -24.36
CA GLY A 48 -3.95 -3.10 -23.84
C GLY A 48 -4.86 -2.09 -23.13
N GLU A 49 -6.15 -2.38 -22.99
CA GLU A 49 -7.09 -1.60 -22.20
C GLU A 49 -7.24 -2.15 -20.79
N GLY A 50 -7.06 -1.28 -19.78
CA GLY A 50 -7.32 -1.59 -18.36
C GLY A 50 -8.82 -1.61 -18.09
N ARG A 51 -9.31 -2.72 -17.54
CA ARG A 51 -10.71 -2.99 -17.28
C ARG A 51 -10.91 -3.59 -15.90
N ALA A 52 -12.14 -3.54 -15.40
CA ALA A 52 -12.48 -4.20 -14.16
C ALA A 52 -13.95 -4.64 -14.09
N LEU A 53 -14.18 -5.73 -13.38
CA LEU A 53 -15.52 -6.12 -12.91
C LEU A 53 -15.81 -5.38 -11.60
N THR A 54 -16.55 -4.27 -11.68
CA THR A 54 -16.81 -3.39 -10.52
C THR A 54 -18.19 -3.64 -9.93
N ARG A 55 -18.34 -3.42 -8.63
CA ARG A 55 -19.66 -3.35 -7.97
C ARG A 55 -19.94 -1.92 -7.54
N LYS A 56 -21.13 -1.40 -7.84
CA LYS A 56 -21.56 -0.12 -7.24
C LYS A 56 -21.56 -0.27 -5.72
N LEU A 57 -21.05 0.73 -5.02
CA LEU A 57 -20.88 0.68 -3.57
C LEU A 57 -21.68 1.78 -2.89
N SER A 58 -22.38 1.42 -1.83
CA SER A 58 -22.90 2.34 -0.83
C SER A 58 -22.25 2.02 0.51
N VAL A 59 -21.87 3.05 1.27
CA VAL A 59 -21.27 2.91 2.61
C VAL A 59 -22.05 3.69 3.65
N LYS A 60 -22.08 3.19 4.89
CA LYS A 60 -22.69 3.88 6.02
C LYS A 60 -21.93 3.59 7.31
N GLN A 61 -21.84 4.58 8.20
CA GLN A 61 -21.20 4.41 9.51
C GLN A 61 -22.10 3.56 10.44
N ASP A 62 -22.10 2.24 10.20
CA ASP A 62 -22.93 1.25 10.89
C ASP A 62 -22.09 -0.01 11.14
N TYR A 63 -21.92 -0.40 12.41
CA TYR A 63 -21.06 -1.53 12.79
C TYR A 63 -21.65 -2.89 12.42
N ASP A 64 -22.94 -2.98 12.09
CA ASP A 64 -23.59 -4.24 11.70
C ASP A 64 -23.63 -4.40 10.17
N SER A 65 -23.58 -3.30 9.42
CA SER A 65 -23.76 -3.32 7.96
C SER A 65 -23.11 -2.09 7.31
N TRP A 66 -21.79 -1.98 7.31
CA TRP A 66 -21.13 -0.73 6.86
C TRP A 66 -21.08 -0.52 5.34
N TYR A 67 -21.47 -1.51 4.54
CA TYR A 67 -21.45 -1.44 3.09
C TYR A 67 -22.60 -2.23 2.46
N GLU A 68 -22.99 -1.82 1.26
CA GLU A 68 -23.95 -2.52 0.41
C GLU A 68 -23.46 -2.48 -1.04
N PHE A 69 -23.51 -3.64 -1.72
CA PHE A 69 -23.21 -3.73 -3.14
C PHE A 69 -24.50 -3.58 -3.97
N GLY A 70 -24.44 -2.68 -4.94
CA GLY A 70 -25.43 -2.58 -6.01
C GLY A 70 -25.06 -3.47 -7.20
N SER A 71 -25.41 -3.00 -8.41
CA SER A 71 -25.13 -3.72 -9.65
C SER A 71 -23.65 -3.97 -9.87
N GLU A 72 -23.33 -5.18 -10.34
CA GLU A 72 -22.04 -5.53 -10.91
C GLU A 72 -21.98 -5.13 -12.39
N GLN A 73 -20.83 -4.64 -12.83
CA GLN A 73 -20.63 -4.14 -14.19
C GLN A 73 -19.16 -4.26 -14.61
N ASP A 74 -18.95 -4.77 -15.83
CA ASP A 74 -17.65 -4.77 -16.49
C ASP A 74 -17.45 -3.43 -17.22
N ILE A 75 -16.52 -2.61 -16.75
CA ILE A 75 -16.24 -1.28 -17.30
C ILE A 75 -14.78 -1.15 -17.72
N ALA A 76 -14.52 -0.22 -18.63
CA ALA A 76 -13.16 0.25 -18.83
C ALA A 76 -12.78 1.15 -17.65
N LEU A 77 -11.56 1.00 -17.12
CA LEU A 77 -11.11 1.81 -15.98
C LEU A 77 -11.05 3.30 -16.34
N GLN A 78 -10.85 3.63 -17.62
CA GLN A 78 -10.90 5.01 -18.11
C GLN A 78 -12.27 5.69 -18.01
N ASP A 79 -13.34 4.93 -17.76
CA ASP A 79 -14.70 5.46 -17.58
C ASP A 79 -14.91 6.01 -16.16
N LEU A 80 -13.91 5.83 -15.27
CA LEU A 80 -13.84 6.40 -13.94
C LEU A 80 -12.99 7.69 -13.97
N ASP A 81 -13.40 8.70 -13.20
CA ASP A 81 -12.66 9.95 -13.10
C ASP A 81 -11.42 9.80 -12.21
N VAL A 82 -11.55 8.99 -11.15
CA VAL A 82 -10.49 8.75 -10.17
C VAL A 82 -10.51 7.31 -9.66
N ILE A 83 -9.34 6.72 -9.42
CA ILE A 83 -9.18 5.43 -8.74
C ILE A 83 -8.25 5.59 -7.55
N LEU A 84 -8.72 5.19 -6.37
CA LEU A 84 -7.90 5.07 -5.16
C LEU A 84 -7.28 3.66 -5.12
N MET A 85 -5.96 3.56 -5.26
CA MET A 85 -5.21 2.32 -5.04
C MET A 85 -4.90 2.19 -3.54
N ARG A 86 -5.75 1.43 -2.85
CA ARG A 86 -5.80 1.27 -1.39
C ARG A 86 -5.59 -0.19 -0.95
N LYS A 87 -4.96 -0.99 -1.82
CA LYS A 87 -4.49 -2.33 -1.47
C LYS A 87 -3.37 -2.23 -0.44
N ASP A 88 -3.50 -2.97 0.66
CA ASP A 88 -2.44 -3.05 1.67
C ASP A 88 -1.22 -3.80 1.10
N PRO A 89 0.01 -3.47 1.55
CA PRO A 89 1.19 -4.29 1.29
C PRO A 89 0.99 -5.76 1.73
N PRO A 90 1.83 -6.70 1.26
CA PRO A 90 3.19 -6.48 0.75
C PRO A 90 3.25 -5.84 -0.63
N PHE A 91 4.34 -5.11 -0.87
CA PHE A 91 4.70 -4.69 -2.22
C PHE A 91 5.37 -5.87 -2.94
N ASP A 92 4.55 -6.72 -3.55
CA ASP A 92 4.96 -7.90 -4.30
C ASP A 92 4.76 -7.71 -5.81
N THR A 93 5.03 -8.78 -6.56
CA THR A 93 4.89 -8.74 -8.02
C THR A 93 3.44 -8.52 -8.46
N GLU A 94 2.46 -9.03 -7.72
CA GLU A 94 1.04 -8.82 -8.05
C GLU A 94 0.63 -7.37 -7.86
N PHE A 95 1.13 -6.71 -6.82
CA PHE A 95 0.99 -5.27 -6.64
C PHE A 95 1.58 -4.51 -7.83
N ILE A 96 2.79 -4.87 -8.28
CA ILE A 96 3.43 -4.27 -9.45
C ILE A 96 2.57 -4.49 -10.71
N TYR A 97 2.05 -5.69 -10.94
CA TYR A 97 1.21 -5.97 -12.11
C TYR A 97 -0.05 -5.11 -12.14
N ALA A 98 -0.73 -4.96 -11.00
CA ALA A 98 -1.88 -4.06 -10.91
C ALA A 98 -1.52 -2.62 -11.25
N THR A 99 -0.33 -2.13 -10.88
CA THR A 99 0.09 -0.76 -11.24
C THR A 99 0.16 -0.58 -12.77
N TYR A 100 0.60 -1.59 -13.53
CA TYR A 100 0.60 -1.49 -15.00
C TYR A 100 -0.81 -1.48 -15.59
N ILE A 101 -1.77 -2.19 -14.99
CA ILE A 101 -3.19 -2.14 -15.39
C ILE A 101 -3.74 -0.73 -15.16
N LEU A 102 -3.53 -0.18 -13.96
CA LEU A 102 -3.98 1.17 -13.59
C LEU A 102 -3.33 2.26 -14.45
N GLU A 103 -2.07 2.09 -14.84
CA GLU A 103 -1.35 3.02 -15.72
C GLU A 103 -1.98 3.10 -17.13
N ARG A 104 -2.58 2.01 -17.64
CA ARG A 104 -3.35 2.06 -18.89
C ARG A 104 -4.58 2.96 -18.81
N ALA A 105 -5.18 3.08 -17.62
CA ALA A 105 -6.28 4.01 -17.38
C ALA A 105 -5.75 5.44 -17.17
N GLU A 106 -4.62 5.59 -16.47
CA GLU A 106 -3.93 6.88 -16.28
C GLU A 106 -3.60 7.55 -17.62
N GLU A 107 -3.04 6.80 -18.57
CA GLU A 107 -2.74 7.28 -19.93
C GLU A 107 -3.97 7.80 -20.69
N LYS A 108 -5.17 7.34 -20.31
CA LYS A 108 -6.45 7.73 -20.91
C LYS A 108 -7.17 8.83 -20.11
N GLY A 109 -6.59 9.34 -19.03
CA GLY A 109 -7.07 10.51 -18.30
C GLY A 109 -7.66 10.23 -16.91
N THR A 110 -7.76 8.98 -16.46
CA THR A 110 -8.20 8.68 -15.09
C THR A 110 -7.12 9.08 -14.09
N LEU A 111 -7.49 9.81 -13.05
CA LEU A 111 -6.57 10.11 -11.95
C LEU A 111 -6.37 8.85 -11.10
N ILE A 112 -5.13 8.39 -10.97
CA ILE A 112 -4.80 7.27 -10.07
C ILE A 112 -4.12 7.82 -8.81
N VAL A 113 -4.67 7.49 -7.64
CA VAL A 113 -4.15 7.91 -6.34
C VAL A 113 -3.66 6.70 -5.56
N ASN A 114 -2.35 6.50 -5.36
CA ASN A 114 -1.23 7.29 -5.89
C ASN A 114 -0.80 6.85 -7.30
N LYS A 115 -0.01 7.70 -7.97
CA LYS A 115 0.50 7.46 -9.32
C LYS A 115 1.18 6.07 -9.44
N PRO A 116 0.78 5.21 -10.39
CA PRO A 116 1.33 3.86 -10.58
C PRO A 116 2.84 3.79 -10.68
N GLN A 117 3.43 4.66 -11.51
CA GLN A 117 4.88 4.75 -11.66
C GLN A 117 5.56 5.08 -10.32
N SER A 118 5.06 6.08 -9.60
CA SER A 118 5.62 6.46 -8.29
C SER A 118 5.46 5.35 -7.25
N LEU A 119 4.41 4.54 -7.31
CA LEU A 119 4.30 3.35 -6.44
C LEU A 119 5.41 2.34 -6.70
N ARG A 120 5.88 2.19 -7.96
CA ARG A 120 7.00 1.32 -8.31
C ARG A 120 8.36 1.92 -7.97
N ASP A 121 8.50 3.23 -8.10
CA ASP A 121 9.75 3.95 -7.86
C ASP A 121 10.01 4.16 -6.35
N CYS A 122 8.97 4.46 -5.58
CA CYS A 122 9.07 4.92 -4.20
C CYS A 122 8.79 3.79 -3.19
N ASN A 123 9.66 2.77 -3.14
CA ASN A 123 9.57 1.74 -2.10
C ASN A 123 9.62 2.34 -0.68
N GLU A 124 8.71 1.95 0.21
CA GLU A 124 8.54 2.55 1.54
C GLU A 124 9.82 2.61 2.39
N LYS A 125 10.77 1.68 2.18
CA LYS A 125 12.05 1.66 2.89
C LYS A 125 13.16 2.29 2.07
N LEU A 126 13.33 1.90 0.81
CA LEU A 126 14.45 2.35 -0.02
C LEU A 126 14.31 3.80 -0.49
N PHE A 127 13.10 4.35 -0.57
CA PHE A 127 12.92 5.73 -1.01
C PHE A 127 13.58 6.75 -0.07
N THR A 128 13.84 6.35 1.18
CA THR A 128 14.64 7.12 2.14
C THR A 128 16.08 7.37 1.68
N ALA A 129 16.63 6.56 0.77
CA ALA A 129 17.98 6.73 0.22
C ALA A 129 18.14 8.01 -0.64
N TRP A 130 17.02 8.63 -1.06
CA TRP A 130 17.04 9.91 -1.77
C TRP A 130 17.10 11.12 -0.82
N PHE A 131 17.03 10.89 0.50
CA PHE A 131 17.09 11.93 1.54
C PHE A 131 18.01 11.48 2.69
N PRO A 132 19.26 11.05 2.41
CA PRO A 132 20.13 10.42 3.41
C PRO A 132 20.40 11.33 4.62
N GLU A 133 20.40 12.65 4.44
CA GLU A 133 20.59 13.66 5.48
C GLU A 133 19.47 13.72 6.51
N LEU A 134 18.29 13.18 6.20
CA LEU A 134 17.13 13.11 7.08
C LEU A 134 16.94 11.72 7.72
N THR A 135 17.87 10.79 7.46
CA THR A 135 17.76 9.39 7.87
C THR A 135 18.93 8.99 8.78
N PRO A 136 18.76 7.98 9.66
CA PRO A 136 19.91 7.38 10.33
C PRO A 136 20.84 6.74 9.29
N ASP A 137 22.11 6.53 9.66
CA ASP A 137 23.03 5.76 8.81
C ASP A 137 22.41 4.40 8.48
N THR A 138 22.30 4.10 7.18
CA THR A 138 21.48 3.01 6.64
C THR A 138 22.27 2.20 5.64
N LEU A 139 22.54 0.93 5.98
CA LEU A 139 23.12 -0.05 5.07
C LEU A 139 22.05 -0.98 4.50
N VAL A 140 21.98 -1.07 3.17
CA VAL A 140 21.17 -2.07 2.46
C VAL A 140 22.11 -3.06 1.79
N THR A 141 22.09 -4.33 2.21
CA THR A 141 22.99 -5.35 1.65
C THR A 141 22.46 -6.77 1.81
N ARG A 142 22.92 -7.68 0.95
CA ARG A 142 22.80 -9.13 1.12
C ARG A 142 24.06 -9.77 1.71
N ASN A 143 25.15 -9.02 1.88
CA ASN A 143 26.44 -9.53 2.36
C ASN A 143 26.52 -9.50 3.89
N ALA A 144 26.60 -10.68 4.51
CA ALA A 144 26.68 -10.82 5.96
C ALA A 144 27.93 -10.18 6.58
N ALA A 145 29.05 -10.07 5.86
CA ALA A 145 30.25 -9.43 6.37
C ALA A 145 30.06 -7.90 6.49
N GLN A 146 29.36 -7.28 5.54
CA GLN A 146 29.02 -5.85 5.61
C GLN A 146 28.06 -5.58 6.78
N LEU A 147 27.06 -6.42 6.99
CA LEU A 147 26.16 -6.31 8.17
C LEU A 147 26.93 -6.39 9.49
N LYS A 148 27.88 -7.33 9.61
CA LYS A 148 28.74 -7.46 10.80
C LYS A 148 29.64 -6.25 11.01
N ALA A 149 30.20 -5.70 9.93
CA ALA A 149 31.03 -4.49 9.99
C ALA A 149 30.20 -3.28 10.46
N PHE A 150 29.02 -3.09 9.90
CA PHE A 150 28.08 -2.03 10.27
C PHE A 150 27.64 -2.12 11.75
N HIS A 151 27.31 -3.33 12.22
CA HIS A 151 27.03 -3.56 13.64
C HIS A 151 28.23 -3.25 14.54
N LYS A 152 29.46 -3.57 14.10
CA LYS A 152 30.67 -3.28 14.88
C LYS A 152 30.92 -1.77 14.98
N GLU A 153 30.60 -1.02 13.94
CA GLU A 153 30.72 0.44 13.91
C GLU A 153 29.70 1.13 14.84
N HIS A 154 28.42 0.72 14.78
CA HIS A 154 27.33 1.40 15.50
C HIS A 154 26.94 0.79 16.84
N THR A 155 27.36 -0.44 17.15
CA THR A 155 27.13 -1.20 18.41
C THR A 155 25.68 -1.56 18.75
N ASP A 156 24.71 -0.75 18.33
CA ASP A 156 23.26 -0.94 18.46
C ASP A 156 22.60 -0.59 17.11
N VAL A 157 22.04 -1.58 16.43
CA VAL A 157 21.48 -1.43 15.08
C VAL A 157 20.11 -2.10 14.97
N ILE A 158 19.30 -1.55 14.07
CA ILE A 158 18.02 -2.12 13.67
C ILE A 158 18.17 -2.82 12.32
N LEU A 159 17.87 -4.12 12.28
CA LEU A 159 17.79 -4.93 11.06
C LEU A 159 16.32 -5.14 10.70
N LYS A 160 15.97 -4.90 9.44
CA LYS A 160 14.59 -5.03 8.93
C LYS A 160 14.59 -5.54 7.49
N PRO A 161 13.63 -6.38 7.08
CA PRO A 161 13.47 -6.78 5.69
C PRO A 161 12.92 -5.63 4.85
N LEU A 162 13.05 -5.73 3.52
CA LEU A 162 12.62 -4.66 2.59
C LEU A 162 11.14 -4.72 2.20
N ASP A 163 10.50 -5.88 2.31
CA ASP A 163 9.15 -6.18 1.80
C ASP A 163 8.01 -6.14 2.85
N GLY A 164 8.32 -6.26 4.14
CA GLY A 164 7.29 -6.26 5.21
C GLY A 164 6.78 -4.87 5.64
N MET A 165 5.55 -4.80 6.15
CA MET A 165 4.94 -3.62 6.79
C MET A 165 4.64 -3.89 8.28
N GLY A 166 4.22 -2.88 9.05
CA GLY A 166 3.63 -3.08 10.39
C GLY A 166 4.57 -3.65 11.46
N GLY A 167 5.89 -3.50 11.31
CA GLY A 167 6.87 -3.99 12.29
C GLY A 167 7.30 -5.45 12.09
N ALA A 168 6.90 -6.07 10.99
CA ALA A 168 7.29 -7.46 10.70
C ALA A 168 8.82 -7.60 10.61
N SER A 169 9.37 -8.57 11.35
CA SER A 169 10.79 -8.97 11.33
C SER A 169 11.78 -7.84 11.60
N ILE A 170 11.44 -6.90 12.48
CA ILE A 170 12.39 -5.91 13.01
C ILE A 170 13.21 -6.57 14.14
N PHE A 171 14.53 -6.65 13.96
CA PHE A 171 15.45 -7.15 14.96
C PHE A 171 16.34 -6.01 15.46
N ARG A 172 16.43 -5.86 16.78
CA ARG A 172 17.45 -5.01 17.41
C ARG A 172 18.64 -5.88 17.78
N SER A 173 19.82 -5.52 17.31
CA SER A 173 21.07 -6.19 17.65
C SER A 173 21.93 -5.22 18.44
N GLU A 174 22.06 -5.49 19.74
CA GLU A 174 22.92 -4.76 20.66
C GLU A 174 24.12 -5.63 21.07
N THR A 175 25.29 -5.01 21.20
CA THR A 175 26.40 -5.67 21.88
C THR A 175 26.13 -5.72 23.39
N ARG A 176 25.77 -6.90 23.93
CA ARG A 176 25.72 -7.10 25.40
C ARG A 176 27.07 -6.72 26.02
N ARG A 177 27.14 -5.60 26.74
CA ARG A 177 28.25 -5.35 27.68
C ARG A 177 28.27 -6.48 28.69
N ARG A 178 29.33 -7.30 28.70
CA ARG A 178 29.65 -8.15 29.85
C ARG A 178 29.84 -7.22 31.05
N GLN A 179 28.85 -7.14 31.94
CA GLN A 179 29.13 -6.76 33.32
C GLN A 179 30.10 -7.81 33.85
N ARG A 180 31.36 -7.42 34.08
CA ARG A 180 32.23 -8.18 34.96
C ARG A 180 31.56 -8.13 36.34
N LEU A 181 31.12 -9.28 36.83
CA LEU A 181 30.88 -9.49 38.25
C LEU A 181 32.21 -9.18 38.95
N GLY A 182 32.29 -8.00 39.57
CA GLY A 182 33.36 -7.68 40.50
C GLY A 182 33.09 -8.45 41.78
N TYR A 183 33.97 -9.40 42.09
CA TYR A 183 34.11 -9.94 43.43
C TYR A 183 34.56 -8.81 44.36
N HIS A 184 33.75 -8.51 45.37
CA HIS A 184 34.19 -7.96 46.65
C HIS A 184 33.42 -8.68 47.75
#